data_AF-A0A7C7QB42-F1
#
_entry.id   AF-A0A7C7QB42-F1
#
_cell.length_a   1.000
_cell.length_b   1.000
_cell.length_c   1.000
_cell.angle_alpha   90.00
_cell.angle_beta   90.00
_cell.angle_gamma   90.00
#
_symmetry.space_group_name_H-M   'P 1'
#
loop_
_entity.id
_entity.type
_entity.pdbx_description
1 polymer ?
#
loop_
_entity_poly.entity_id
_entity_poly.type
_entity_poly.pdbx_seq_one_letter_code
_entity_poly.pdbx_strand_id
1 'polypeptide(L)'
;MARRLASSEQARRLEEWLGSYDFEANPFGECEADREPRLSEYFILTPYYDEILGSADSPRTMVIYAARGCGKTAHRIMVARACRPHTPNSDILAVEYTDFGALPHEMARDPGAVDLRRHLGQILRAGVEAFIEAVVQDPALAVSLTPEWLARLKWLCTQYHFAALGVTALMRRLRALAGGHFAPDWEDFQPG
;
A
#
# COMPACT_ATOMS: atom_id res chain seq x y z
N MET A 1 6.69 -26.54 -7.19
CA MET A 1 6.33 -26.38 -8.61
C MET A 1 7.52 -25.74 -9.31
N ALA A 2 8.15 -26.49 -10.21
CA ALA A 2 9.56 -26.36 -10.55
C ALA A 2 9.91 -25.08 -11.31
N ARG A 3 10.76 -24.25 -10.71
CA ARG A 3 11.56 -23.21 -11.39
C ARG A 3 12.57 -23.95 -12.27
N ARG A 4 12.20 -24.29 -13.52
CA ARG A 4 13.20 -24.70 -14.52
C ARG A 4 14.02 -23.45 -14.81
N LEU A 5 15.24 -23.41 -14.29
CA LEU A 5 16.24 -22.47 -14.74
C LEU A 5 16.37 -22.69 -16.26
N ALA A 6 15.92 -21.71 -17.06
CA ALA A 6 16.24 -21.70 -18.48
C ALA A 6 17.76 -21.85 -18.62
N SER A 7 18.23 -22.60 -19.63
CA SER A 7 19.66 -22.61 -19.89
C SER A 7 20.12 -21.17 -20.13
N SER A 8 21.34 -20.81 -19.74
CA SER A 8 21.89 -19.45 -19.95
C SER A 8 21.76 -18.99 -21.41
N GLU A 9 21.82 -19.94 -22.35
CA GLU A 9 21.57 -19.71 -23.77
C GLU A 9 20.12 -19.35 -24.10
N GLN A 10 19.13 -19.99 -23.47
CA GLN A 10 17.72 -19.65 -23.65
C GLN A 10 17.38 -18.27 -23.10
N ALA A 11 17.93 -17.91 -21.93
CA ALA A 11 17.77 -16.58 -21.36
C ALA A 11 18.35 -15.51 -22.31
N ARG A 12 19.56 -15.71 -22.83
CA ARG A 12 20.18 -14.81 -23.80
C ARG A 12 19.35 -14.66 -25.09
N ARG A 13 18.84 -15.77 -25.65
CA ARG A 13 17.98 -15.72 -26.85
C ARG A 13 16.66 -14.99 -26.61
N LEU A 14 16.10 -15.11 -25.40
CA LEU A 14 14.91 -14.37 -25.02
C LEU A 14 15.20 -12.87 -24.92
N GLU A 15 16.31 -12.48 -24.28
CA GLU A 15 16.74 -11.07 -24.17
C GLU A 15 17.00 -10.45 -25.55
N GLU A 16 17.70 -11.17 -26.44
CA GLU A 16 17.92 -10.73 -27.83
C GLU A 16 16.61 -10.56 -28.61
N TRP A 17 15.67 -11.50 -28.45
CA TRP A 17 14.36 -11.41 -29.09
C TRP A 17 13.56 -10.24 -28.55
N LEU A 18 13.49 -10.06 -27.23
CA LEU A 18 12.81 -8.92 -26.60
C LEU A 18 13.42 -7.57 -27.05
N GLY A 19 14.75 -7.48 -27.09
CA GLY A 19 15.44 -6.29 -27.57
C GLY A 19 15.15 -5.94 -29.02
N SER A 20 14.79 -6.92 -29.87
CA SER A 20 14.36 -6.65 -31.25
C SER A 20 12.96 -6.02 -31.38
N TYR A 21 12.20 -6.00 -30.29
CA TYR A 21 10.91 -5.30 -30.17
C TYR A 21 11.01 -4.06 -29.25
N ASP A 22 12.22 -3.54 -29.03
CA ASP A 22 12.48 -2.36 -28.18
C ASP A 22 12.09 -2.52 -26.70
N PHE A 23 12.00 -3.76 -26.20
CA PHE A 23 11.86 -3.98 -24.76
C PHE A 23 13.19 -3.80 -24.04
N GLU A 24 13.21 -2.95 -23.02
CA GLU A 24 14.40 -2.71 -22.18
C GLU A 24 14.63 -3.81 -21.13
N ALA A 25 13.58 -4.56 -20.79
CA ALA A 25 13.60 -5.66 -19.83
C ALA A 25 12.50 -6.67 -20.16
N ASN A 26 12.54 -7.87 -19.57
CA ASN A 26 11.50 -8.88 -19.76
C ASN A 26 10.20 -8.47 -19.04
N PRO A 27 9.12 -8.09 -19.76
CA PRO A 27 7.87 -7.66 -19.16
C PRO A 27 7.04 -8.83 -18.60
N PHE A 28 7.50 -10.07 -18.81
CA PHE A 28 6.86 -11.31 -18.34
C PHE A 28 7.72 -12.03 -17.29
N GLY A 29 8.70 -11.33 -16.70
CA GLY A 29 9.62 -11.90 -15.71
C GLY A 29 8.91 -12.29 -14.40
N GLU A 30 7.89 -11.54 -14.01
CA GLU A 30 7.12 -11.78 -12.79
C GLU A 30 5.68 -12.17 -13.10
N CYS A 31 5.24 -13.29 -12.52
CA CYS A 31 3.84 -13.72 -12.58
C CYS A 31 2.97 -13.05 -11.50
N GLU A 32 3.60 -12.51 -10.46
CA GLU A 32 2.94 -11.89 -9.32
C GLU A 32 2.98 -10.38 -9.49
N ALA A 33 1.81 -9.74 -9.63
CA ALA A 33 1.72 -8.30 -9.83
C ALA A 33 2.38 -7.48 -8.69
N ASP A 34 2.40 -8.01 -7.46
CA ASP A 34 3.04 -7.39 -6.30
C ASP A 34 4.58 -7.33 -6.41
N ARG A 35 5.17 -8.19 -7.25
CA ARG A 35 6.64 -8.24 -7.47
C ARG A 35 7.09 -7.48 -8.70
N GLU A 36 6.14 -6.91 -9.44
CA GLU A 36 6.41 -6.33 -10.73
C GLU A 36 6.67 -4.81 -10.62
N PRO A 37 7.94 -4.36 -10.70
CA PRO A 37 8.27 -2.94 -10.56
C PRO A 37 7.64 -2.06 -11.65
N ARG A 38 7.53 -2.54 -12.89
CA ARG A 38 7.09 -1.74 -14.05
C ARG A 38 5.59 -1.86 -14.33
N LEU A 39 4.81 -2.42 -13.39
CA LEU A 39 3.39 -2.72 -13.59
C LEU A 39 2.58 -1.57 -14.22
N SER A 40 2.83 -0.33 -13.80
CA SER A 40 2.12 0.86 -14.29
C SER A 40 2.39 1.19 -15.76
N GLU A 41 3.52 0.76 -16.31
CA GLU A 41 3.94 1.12 -17.67
C GLU A 41 3.19 0.34 -18.76
N TYR A 42 2.70 -0.84 -18.42
CA TYR A 42 1.94 -1.72 -19.34
C TYR A 42 0.62 -2.18 -18.75
N PHE A 43 0.17 -1.56 -17.66
CA PHE A 43 -1.17 -1.80 -17.16
C PHE A 43 -2.20 -1.30 -18.19
N ILE A 44 -3.04 -2.21 -18.65
CA ILE A 44 -4.14 -1.88 -19.55
C ILE A 44 -5.35 -1.52 -18.70
N LEU A 45 -5.77 -0.25 -18.76
CA LEU A 45 -6.98 0.22 -18.10
C LEU A 45 -8.20 -0.50 -18.67
N THR A 46 -8.97 -1.13 -17.79
CA THR A 46 -10.24 -1.76 -18.18
C THR A 46 -11.33 -0.70 -18.36
N PRO A 47 -12.36 -0.95 -19.17
CA PRO A 47 -13.45 0.01 -19.39
C PRO A 47 -14.18 0.46 -18.12
N TYR A 48 -14.12 -0.34 -17.04
CA TYR A 48 -14.76 -0.09 -15.75
C TYR A 48 -13.77 0.38 -14.67
N TYR A 49 -12.54 0.76 -15.04
CA TYR A 49 -11.52 1.19 -14.07
C TYR A 49 -11.98 2.36 -13.21
N ASP A 50 -12.61 3.37 -13.81
CA ASP A 50 -13.10 4.55 -13.08
C ASP A 50 -14.24 4.19 -12.10
N GLU A 51 -15.06 3.19 -12.45
CA GLU A 51 -16.08 2.68 -11.54
C GLU A 51 -15.46 1.96 -10.33
N ILE A 52 -14.33 1.27 -10.53
CA ILE A 52 -13.57 0.64 -9.44
C ILE A 52 -12.92 1.71 -8.55
N LEU A 53 -12.29 2.72 -9.16
CA LEU A 53 -11.64 3.79 -8.41
C LEU A 53 -12.67 4.59 -7.60
N GLY A 54 -13.84 4.84 -8.16
CA GLY A 54 -14.95 5.51 -7.50
C GLY A 54 -14.71 7.01 -7.29
N SER A 55 -15.41 7.59 -6.32
CA SER A 55 -15.35 9.02 -5.99
C SER A 55 -15.42 9.21 -4.49
N ALA A 56 -14.64 10.17 -3.97
CA ALA A 56 -14.67 10.58 -2.56
C ALA A 56 -16.06 11.14 -2.15
N ASP A 57 -16.73 11.84 -3.06
CA ASP A 57 -18.04 12.47 -2.81
C ASP A 57 -19.21 11.46 -2.82
N SER A 58 -19.00 10.30 -3.46
CA SER A 58 -20.00 9.24 -3.57
C SER A 58 -19.37 7.87 -3.33
N PRO A 59 -19.01 7.55 -2.06
CA PRO A 59 -18.34 6.29 -1.75
C PRO A 59 -19.28 5.11 -2.00
N ARG A 60 -18.73 4.05 -2.60
CA ARG A 60 -19.47 2.81 -2.91
C ARG A 60 -18.63 1.60 -2.60
N THR A 61 -19.27 0.54 -2.12
CA THR A 61 -18.64 -0.77 -1.94
C THR A 61 -18.67 -1.53 -3.26
N MET A 62 -17.52 -2.07 -3.67
CA MET A 62 -17.40 -2.91 -4.87
C MET A 62 -16.71 -4.23 -4.54
N VAL A 63 -17.19 -5.31 -5.16
CA VAL A 63 -16.57 -6.65 -5.11
C VAL A 63 -16.26 -7.08 -6.54
N ILE A 64 -14.98 -7.34 -6.83
CA ILE A 64 -14.51 -7.72 -8.16
C ILE A 64 -14.37 -9.24 -8.25
N TYR A 65 -15.18 -9.86 -9.11
CA TYR A 65 -15.07 -11.27 -9.45
C TYR A 65 -14.33 -11.42 -10.78
N ALA A 66 -13.24 -12.19 -10.78
CA ALA A 66 -12.54 -12.53 -12.02
C ALA A 66 -11.77 -13.86 -11.87
N ALA A 67 -11.50 -14.53 -12.98
CA ALA A 67 -10.73 -15.77 -12.98
C ALA A 67 -9.27 -15.56 -12.50
N ARG A 68 -8.56 -16.65 -12.20
CA ARG A 68 -7.13 -16.58 -11.89
C ARG A 68 -6.38 -16.05 -13.12
N GLY A 69 -5.47 -15.08 -12.91
CA GLY A 69 -4.71 -14.46 -13.99
C GLY A 69 -5.37 -13.24 -14.65
N CYS A 70 -6.63 -12.92 -14.34
CA CYS A 70 -7.33 -11.76 -14.92
C CYS A 70 -6.94 -10.40 -14.30
N GLY A 71 -5.77 -10.28 -13.66
CA GLY A 71 -5.27 -8.98 -13.19
C GLY A 71 -6.00 -8.36 -11.99
N LYS A 72 -6.65 -9.13 -11.11
CA LYS A 72 -7.30 -8.59 -9.89
C LYS A 72 -6.32 -7.84 -8.98
N THR A 73 -5.18 -8.47 -8.70
CA THR A 73 -4.09 -7.86 -7.91
C THR A 73 -3.54 -6.63 -8.60
N ALA A 74 -3.37 -6.69 -9.93
CA ALA A 74 -2.92 -5.54 -10.71
C ALA A 74 -3.90 -4.36 -10.61
N HIS A 75 -5.21 -4.59 -10.73
CA HIS A 75 -6.22 -3.55 -10.53
C HIS A 75 -6.15 -2.94 -9.13
N ARG A 76 -6.07 -3.76 -8.08
CA ARG A 76 -5.92 -3.28 -6.69
C ARG A 76 -4.71 -2.34 -6.57
N ILE A 77 -3.54 -2.79 -7.04
CA ILE A 77 -2.31 -1.99 -6.99
C ILE A 77 -2.48 -0.67 -7.75
N MET A 78 -3.07 -0.71 -8.95
CA MET A 78 -3.23 0.48 -9.77
C MET A 78 -4.25 1.47 -9.20
N VAL A 79 -5.32 0.97 -8.57
CA VAL A 79 -6.27 1.81 -7.83
C VAL A 79 -5.58 2.46 -6.63
N ALA A 80 -4.81 1.70 -5.85
CA ALA A 80 -4.04 2.25 -4.73
C ALA A 80 -3.04 3.31 -5.21
N ARG A 81 -2.34 3.06 -6.33
CA ARG A 81 -1.38 4.01 -6.93
C ARG A 81 -2.03 5.32 -7.40
N ALA A 82 -3.30 5.30 -7.82
CA ALA A 82 -4.05 6.49 -8.20
C ALA A 82 -4.50 7.35 -6.99
N CYS A 83 -4.35 6.82 -5.78
CA CYS A 83 -4.73 7.46 -4.52
C CYS A 83 -3.50 7.93 -3.74
N ARG A 84 -3.71 8.74 -2.70
CA ARG A 84 -2.69 8.96 -1.66
C ARG A 84 -2.42 7.65 -0.92
N PRO A 85 -1.22 7.42 -0.38
CA PRO A 85 -0.06 8.31 -0.44
C PRO A 85 0.58 8.38 -1.83
N HIS A 86 0.48 7.35 -2.66
CA HIS A 86 1.22 7.21 -3.91
C HIS A 86 1.08 8.34 -4.93
N THR A 87 -0.12 8.93 -5.04
CA THR A 87 -0.39 10.12 -5.86
C THR A 87 -0.74 11.29 -4.95
N PRO A 88 0.20 12.23 -4.70
CA PRO A 88 0.00 13.35 -3.77
C PRO A 88 -1.12 14.33 -4.15
N ASN A 89 -1.66 14.31 -5.38
CA ASN A 89 -2.76 15.22 -5.75
C ASN A 89 -4.14 14.57 -5.65
N SER A 90 -4.24 13.33 -5.13
CA SER A 90 -5.51 12.64 -4.98
C SER A 90 -6.23 13.06 -3.70
N ASP A 91 -7.56 13.16 -3.76
CA ASP A 91 -8.40 13.43 -2.59
C ASP A 91 -8.76 12.13 -1.82
N ILE A 92 -8.34 10.98 -2.34
CA ILE A 92 -8.64 9.66 -1.77
C ILE A 92 -7.37 9.11 -1.14
N LEU A 93 -7.47 8.65 0.12
CA LEU A 93 -6.42 7.89 0.80
C LEU A 93 -6.66 6.39 0.61
N ALA A 94 -5.74 5.69 -0.05
CA ALA A 94 -5.74 4.25 -0.13
C ALA A 94 -5.29 3.64 1.20
N VAL A 95 -6.14 2.77 1.75
CA VAL A 95 -5.83 1.95 2.92
C VAL A 95 -5.80 0.49 2.48
N GLU A 96 -4.60 -0.03 2.27
CA GLU A 96 -4.42 -1.40 1.83
C GLU A 96 -4.50 -2.38 3.02
N TYR A 97 -5.54 -3.21 3.02
CA TYR A 97 -5.71 -4.28 3.99
C TYR A 97 -5.65 -5.63 3.27
N THR A 98 -4.42 -6.11 3.08
CA THR A 98 -4.14 -7.26 2.17
C THR A 98 -3.32 -8.37 2.82
N ASP A 99 -2.63 -8.10 3.92
CA ASP A 99 -1.87 -9.11 4.65
C ASP A 99 -2.77 -9.81 5.68
N PHE A 100 -3.09 -11.05 5.36
CA PHE A 100 -3.88 -11.95 6.20
C PHE A 100 -3.05 -13.16 6.67
N GLY A 101 -1.72 -13.13 6.52
CA GLY A 101 -0.85 -14.28 6.77
C GLY A 101 -0.85 -14.78 8.21
N ALA A 102 -1.13 -13.88 9.18
CA ALA A 102 -1.27 -14.23 10.58
C ALA A 102 -2.61 -14.93 10.90
N LEU A 103 -3.67 -14.67 10.13
CA LEU A 103 -5.03 -15.14 10.45
C LEU A 103 -5.13 -16.67 10.60
N PRO A 104 -4.56 -17.52 9.72
CA PRO A 104 -4.68 -18.97 9.88
C PRO A 104 -4.08 -19.48 11.20
N HIS A 105 -2.95 -18.91 11.62
CA HIS A 105 -2.30 -19.26 12.88
C HIS A 105 -3.09 -18.77 14.09
N GLU A 106 -3.70 -17.59 13.98
CA GLU A 106 -4.55 -17.01 15.02
C GLU A 106 -5.83 -17.82 15.20
N MET A 107 -6.52 -18.13 14.09
CA MET A 107 -7.72 -18.97 14.09
C MET A 107 -7.43 -20.38 14.63
N ALA A 108 -6.26 -20.95 14.34
CA ALA A 108 -5.87 -22.25 14.87
C ALA A 108 -5.63 -22.25 16.39
N ARG A 109 -5.19 -21.10 16.95
CA ARG A 109 -4.96 -20.96 18.39
C ARG A 109 -6.23 -20.65 19.16
N ASP A 110 -7.03 -19.73 18.63
CA ASP A 110 -8.31 -19.33 19.22
C ASP A 110 -9.23 -18.78 18.10
N PRO A 111 -10.19 -19.59 17.61
CA PRO A 111 -11.15 -19.15 16.61
C PRO A 111 -11.98 -17.94 17.06
N GLY A 112 -12.22 -17.78 18.36
CA GLY A 112 -12.98 -16.66 18.93
C GLY A 112 -12.18 -15.36 18.99
N ALA A 113 -10.85 -15.43 18.87
CA ALA A 113 -9.98 -14.26 18.88
C ALA A 113 -9.96 -13.49 17.55
N VAL A 114 -10.57 -14.03 16.49
CA VAL A 114 -10.77 -13.33 15.21
C VAL A 114 -12.17 -12.75 15.20
N ASP A 115 -12.30 -11.54 15.71
CA ASP A 115 -13.56 -10.81 15.81
C ASP A 115 -13.55 -9.51 14.99
N LEU A 116 -14.74 -8.90 14.86
CA LEU A 116 -14.90 -7.63 14.15
C LEU A 116 -13.99 -6.54 14.71
N ARG A 117 -13.85 -6.48 16.04
CA ARG A 117 -13.05 -5.46 16.72
C ARG A 117 -11.58 -5.55 16.32
N ARG A 118 -11.03 -6.75 16.23
CA ARG A 118 -9.65 -7.01 15.78
C ARG A 118 -9.47 -6.60 14.32
N HIS A 119 -10.38 -7.00 13.43
CA HIS A 119 -10.30 -6.63 12.02
C HIS A 119 -10.34 -5.10 11.83
N LEU A 120 -11.27 -4.42 12.50
CA LEU A 120 -11.32 -2.97 12.49
C LEU A 120 -10.04 -2.35 13.05
N GLY A 121 -9.46 -2.91 14.11
CA GLY A 121 -8.18 -2.47 14.64
C GLY A 121 -7.04 -2.56 13.61
N GLN A 122 -6.99 -3.63 12.80
CA GLN A 122 -5.99 -3.76 11.74
C GLN A 122 -6.21 -2.77 10.59
N ILE A 123 -7.47 -2.55 10.19
CA ILE A 123 -7.81 -1.55 9.16
C ILE A 123 -7.44 -0.15 9.63
N LEU A 124 -7.78 0.21 10.88
CA LEU A 124 -7.43 1.51 11.46
C LEU A 124 -5.92 1.68 11.55
N ARG A 125 -5.19 0.63 11.93
CA ARG A 125 -3.73 0.65 11.93
C ARG A 125 -3.17 0.92 10.53
N ALA A 126 -3.62 0.17 9.52
CA ALA A 126 -3.22 0.40 8.13
C ALA A 126 -3.58 1.81 7.66
N GLY A 127 -4.74 2.33 8.09
CA GLY A 127 -5.16 3.69 7.79
C GLY A 127 -4.27 4.77 8.41
N VAL A 128 -3.85 4.58 9.66
CA VAL A 128 -2.89 5.48 10.33
C VAL A 128 -1.54 5.45 9.60
N GLU A 129 -1.04 4.26 9.25
CA GLU A 129 0.22 4.10 8.51
C GLU A 129 0.15 4.81 7.14
N ALA A 130 -0.92 4.60 6.38
CA ALA A 130 -1.14 5.25 5.08
C ALA A 130 -1.28 6.78 5.21
N PHE A 131 -2.00 7.26 6.22
CA PHE A 131 -2.18 8.69 6.46
C PHE A 131 -0.86 9.37 6.81
N ILE A 132 -0.05 8.74 7.66
CA ILE A 132 1.28 9.25 8.01
C ILE A 132 2.17 9.30 6.75
N GLU A 133 2.14 8.27 5.92
CA GLU A 133 2.87 8.28 4.65
C GLU A 133 2.40 9.41 3.73
N ALA A 134 1.09 9.68 3.66
CA ALA A 134 0.54 10.77 2.86
C ALA A 134 1.02 12.15 3.35
N VAL A 135 1.02 12.37 4.67
CA VAL A 135 1.52 13.62 5.29
C VAL A 135 3.03 13.81 5.05
N VAL A 136 3.78 12.72 5.04
CA VAL A 136 5.21 12.74 4.73
C VAL A 136 5.47 13.11 3.27
N GLN A 137 4.70 12.54 2.34
CA GLN A 137 4.85 12.82 0.92
C GLN A 137 4.32 14.21 0.53
N ASP A 138 3.39 14.77 1.30
CA ASP A 138 2.82 16.10 1.09
C ASP A 138 2.79 16.89 2.41
N PRO A 139 3.87 17.60 2.75
CA PRO A 139 3.96 18.39 3.97
C PRO A 139 2.91 19.51 4.09
N ALA A 140 2.28 19.93 2.99
CA ALA A 140 1.20 20.91 3.05
C ALA A 140 -0.02 20.35 3.81
N LEU A 141 -0.24 19.02 3.77
CA LEU A 141 -1.25 18.35 4.59
C LEU A 141 -0.97 18.56 6.08
N ALA A 142 0.28 18.45 6.52
CA ALA A 142 0.64 18.66 7.92
C ALA A 142 0.28 20.07 8.41
N VAL A 143 0.56 21.08 7.59
CA VAL A 143 0.29 22.49 7.91
C VAL A 143 -1.22 22.77 7.97
N SER A 144 -2.01 22.01 7.22
CA SER A 144 -3.47 22.12 7.23
C SER A 144 -4.15 21.50 8.46
N LEU A 145 -3.44 20.69 9.26
CA LEU A 145 -4.02 20.03 10.42
C LEU A 145 -4.20 21.01 11.58
N THR A 146 -5.44 21.13 12.04
CA THR A 146 -5.74 21.88 13.25
C THR A 146 -5.17 21.17 14.49
N PRO A 147 -4.95 21.89 15.61
CA PRO A 147 -4.50 21.28 16.87
C PRO A 147 -5.39 20.13 17.35
N GLU A 148 -6.71 20.22 17.09
CA GLU A 148 -7.66 19.15 17.39
C GLU A 148 -7.38 17.88 16.57
N TRP A 149 -7.15 18.02 15.26
CA TRP A 149 -6.83 16.89 14.40
C TRP A 149 -5.47 16.27 14.73
N LEU A 150 -4.48 17.08 15.11
CA LEU A 150 -3.20 16.59 15.61
C LEU A 150 -3.36 15.78 16.89
N ALA A 151 -4.18 16.24 17.84
CA ALA A 151 -4.48 15.49 19.06
C ALA A 151 -5.19 14.16 18.76
N ARG A 152 -6.11 14.13 17.80
CA ARG A 152 -6.78 12.91 17.35
C ARG A 152 -5.82 11.94 16.67
N LEU A 153 -4.95 12.43 15.79
CA LEU A 153 -3.91 11.63 15.14
C LEU A 153 -2.98 11.01 16.19
N LYS A 154 -2.53 11.80 17.16
CA LYS A 154 -1.73 11.33 18.29
C LYS A 154 -2.44 10.19 19.04
N TRP A 155 -3.72 10.37 19.38
CA TRP A 155 -4.50 9.32 20.03
C TRP A 155 -4.59 8.04 19.18
N LEU A 156 -4.86 8.17 17.87
CA LEU A 156 -4.92 7.03 16.95
C LEU A 156 -3.58 6.28 16.87
N CYS A 157 -2.47 7.00 16.78
CA CYS A 157 -1.13 6.41 16.83
C CYS A 157 -0.90 5.63 18.13
N THR A 158 -1.29 6.18 19.28
CA THR A 158 -1.15 5.50 20.57
C THR A 158 -2.01 4.24 20.66
N GLN A 159 -3.25 4.28 20.15
CA GLN A 159 -4.18 3.16 20.25
C GLN A 159 -3.90 2.02 19.26
N TYR A 160 -3.51 2.34 18.03
CA TYR A 160 -3.50 1.36 16.92
C TYR A 160 -2.09 1.06 16.38
N HIS A 161 -1.07 1.85 16.71
CA HIS A 161 0.29 1.67 16.16
C HIS A 161 1.32 1.09 17.14
N PHE A 162 0.96 0.90 18.42
CA PHE A 162 1.89 0.42 19.45
C PHE A 162 1.91 -1.11 19.61
N ALA A 163 2.58 -1.81 18.69
CA ALA A 163 3.06 -3.18 18.99
C ALA A 163 4.24 -3.66 18.11
N ALA A 164 4.41 -3.21 16.87
CA ALA A 164 5.39 -3.84 15.96
C ALA A 164 6.49 -2.91 15.45
N LEU A 165 6.27 -1.60 15.45
CA LEU A 165 7.30 -0.61 15.14
C LEU A 165 7.23 0.38 16.29
N GLY A 166 8.05 0.18 17.32
CA GLY A 166 8.15 1.13 18.43
C GLY A 166 8.28 2.54 17.86
N VAL A 167 7.71 3.55 18.52
CA VAL A 167 7.70 4.97 18.10
C VAL A 167 8.98 5.39 17.38
N THR A 168 10.14 4.91 17.82
CA THR A 168 11.44 5.06 17.17
C THR A 168 11.51 4.70 15.68
N ALA A 169 10.88 3.61 15.21
CA ALA A 169 10.95 3.17 13.82
C ALA A 169 10.01 3.98 12.90
N LEU A 170 8.80 4.31 13.38
CA LEU A 170 7.91 5.26 12.73
C LEU A 170 8.57 6.63 12.65
N MET A 171 9.09 7.13 13.77
CA MET A 171 9.79 8.41 13.87
C MET A 171 11.06 8.45 13.03
N ARG A 172 11.81 7.34 12.93
CA ARG A 172 12.96 7.22 12.03
C ARG A 172 12.54 7.28 10.57
N ARG A 173 11.42 6.65 10.20
CA ARG A 173 10.89 6.68 8.83
C ARG A 173 10.33 8.06 8.47
N LEU A 174 9.58 8.66 9.40
CA LEU A 174 9.15 10.07 9.35
C LEU A 174 10.33 11.01 9.16
N ARG A 175 11.37 10.90 9.99
CA ARG A 175 12.59 11.75 9.92
C ARG A 175 13.44 11.49 8.68
N ALA A 176 13.50 10.24 8.19
CA ALA A 176 14.27 9.89 6.99
C ALA A 176 13.58 10.37 5.70
N LEU A 177 12.25 10.45 5.70
CA LEU A 177 11.46 10.93 4.57
C LEU A 177 11.14 12.43 4.65
N ALA A 178 11.13 13.01 5.86
CA ALA A 178 11.03 14.45 6.08
C ALA A 178 12.37 15.12 5.74
N GLY A 179 12.61 15.38 4.45
CA GLY A 179 13.69 16.25 3.99
C GLY A 179 13.48 17.70 4.43
N GLY A 180 13.68 18.00 5.71
CA GLY A 180 13.68 19.36 6.29
C GLY A 180 12.35 20.12 6.32
N HIS A 181 11.27 19.59 5.73
CA HIS A 181 10.01 20.33 5.54
C HIS A 181 8.86 19.92 6.49
N PHE A 182 9.00 18.82 7.22
CA PHE A 182 8.06 18.37 8.25
C PHE A 182 8.83 18.15 9.56
N ALA A 183 8.68 19.10 10.49
CA ALA A 183 9.29 19.05 11.82
C ALA A 183 8.25 19.43 12.88
N PRO A 184 7.23 18.58 13.13
CA PRO A 184 6.37 18.75 14.29
C PRO A 184 7.20 18.69 15.57
N ASP A 185 6.65 19.16 16.70
CA ASP A 185 7.32 18.98 17.97
C ASP A 185 7.42 17.50 18.30
N TRP A 186 8.60 16.92 18.05
CA TRP A 186 8.80 15.48 18.12
C TRP A 186 8.70 14.96 19.56
N GLU A 187 8.80 15.84 20.55
CA GLU A 187 8.56 15.51 21.96
C GLU A 187 7.10 15.13 22.20
N ASP A 188 6.16 15.70 21.45
CA ASP A 188 4.73 15.35 21.53
C ASP A 188 4.41 13.91 21.10
N PHE A 189 5.31 13.26 20.36
CA PHE A 189 5.13 11.90 19.86
C PHE A 189 5.87 10.85 20.70
N GLN A 190 6.59 11.26 21.74
CA GLN A 190 7.20 10.30 22.67
C GLN A 190 6.14 9.74 23.64
N PRO A 191 6.15 8.43 23.93
CA PRO A 191 5.34 7.89 25.01
C PRO A 191 5.82 8.48 26.35
N GLY A 192 4.90 9.06 27.11
CA GLY A 192 5.13 9.42 28.51
C GLY A 192 5.17 8.20 29.43
#